data_AF-A0ABD2PDM6-F1
#
_entry.id   AF-A0ABD2PDM6-F1
#
_cell.length_a   1.000
_cell.length_b   1.000
_cell.length_c   1.000
_cell.angle_alpha   90.00
_cell.angle_beta   90.00
_cell.angle_gamma   90.00
#
_symmetry.space_group_name_H-M   'P 1'
#
loop_
_entity.id
_entity.type
_entity.pdbx_description
1 polymer ?
#
loop_
_entity_poly.entity_id
_entity_poly.type
_entity_poly.pdbx_seq_one_letter_code
_entity_poly.pdbx_strand_id
1 'polypeptide(L)'
;MLKLDPTGFLCLSADTECRDRSIRVWDLNKGHMVAAYTPKTKITACSIVGNGQHIVLGLENLKNLLFLELRGPEVKPVTAEETYGDDKNEGKIFELNESDLC
;
A
#
# COMPACT_ATOMS: atom_id res chain seq x y z
N MET A 1 5.53 7.07 3.92
CA MET A 1 4.29 6.92 3.13
C MET A 1 3.60 5.62 3.50
N LEU A 2 2.27 5.66 3.64
CA LEU A 2 1.40 4.50 3.83
C LEU A 2 0.36 4.48 2.71
N LYS A 3 0.02 3.30 2.20
CA LYS A 3 -1.00 3.07 1.17
C LYS A 3 -1.80 1.82 1.53
N LEU A 4 -3.12 1.89 1.47
CA LEU A 4 -3.98 0.71 1.60
C LEU A 4 -4.30 0.14 0.23
N ASP A 5 -4.49 -1.17 0.16
CA ASP A 5 -5.17 -1.77 -0.98
C ASP A 5 -6.69 -1.52 -0.89
N PRO A 6 -7.44 -1.59 -2.01
CA PRO A 6 -8.88 -1.30 -2.03
C PRO A 6 -9.73 -2.15 -1.07
N THR A 7 -9.25 -3.32 -0.63
CA THR A 7 -9.95 -4.16 0.35
C THR A 7 -9.71 -3.72 1.79
N GLY A 8 -8.70 -2.90 2.03
CA GLY A 8 -8.30 -2.43 3.36
C GLY A 8 -7.57 -3.49 4.20
N PHE A 9 -7.28 -4.66 3.64
CA PHE A 9 -6.63 -5.76 4.38
C PHE A 9 -5.11 -5.64 4.39
N LEU A 10 -4.54 -5.12 3.30
CA LEU A 10 -3.10 -4.92 3.16
C LEU A 10 -2.75 -3.45 3.21
N CYS A 11 -1.68 -3.17 3.95
CA CYS A 11 -1.02 -1.87 3.97
C CYS A 11 0.38 -2.00 3.40
N LEU A 12 0.74 -1.06 2.53
CA LEU A 12 2.09 -0.85 2.03
C LEU A 12 2.71 0.35 2.76
N SER A 13 3.87 0.14 3.36
CA SER A 13 4.68 1.21 3.95
C SER A 13 6.01 1.39 3.23
N ALA A 14 6.44 2.64 3.07
CA ALA A 14 7.76 3.01 2.56
C ALA A 14 8.27 4.30 3.23
N ASP A 15 9.59 4.44 3.40
CA ASP A 15 10.19 5.69 3.89
C ASP A 15 10.53 6.64 2.74
N THR A 16 9.87 7.80 2.69
CA THR A 16 10.05 8.80 1.64
C THR A 16 11.41 9.48 1.73
N GLU A 17 11.96 9.58 2.95
CA GLU A 17 13.29 10.13 3.19
C GLU A 17 14.40 9.11 2.90
N CYS A 18 14.05 7.88 2.54
CA CYS A 18 14.97 6.83 2.13
C CYS A 18 16.05 6.48 3.21
N ARG A 19 15.72 6.60 4.50
CA ARG A 19 16.57 6.08 5.59
C ARG A 19 16.43 4.56 5.68
N ASP A 20 15.23 4.04 5.42
CA ASP A 20 14.98 2.64 5.06
C ASP A 20 14.60 2.55 3.57
N ARG A 21 15.36 1.77 2.80
CA ARG A 21 15.07 1.56 1.37
C ARG A 21 13.98 0.52 1.12
N SER A 22 13.50 -0.14 2.15
CA SER A 22 12.57 -1.25 2.01
C SER A 22 11.14 -0.76 1.83
N ILE A 23 10.39 -1.44 0.98
CA ILE A 23 8.93 -1.51 1.15
C ILE A 23 8.59 -2.65 2.10
N ARG A 24 7.48 -2.50 2.82
CA ARG A 24 6.90 -3.57 3.64
C ARG A 24 5.41 -3.66 3.40
N VAL A 25 4.92 -4.89 3.37
CA VAL A 25 3.49 -5.20 3.25
C VAL A 25 3.03 -5.82 4.55
N TRP A 26 1.90 -5.34 5.05
CA TRP A 26 1.35 -5.71 6.35
C TRP A 26 -0.06 -6.26 6.17
N ASP A 27 -0.36 -7.39 6.83
CA ASP A 27 -1.73 -7.88 7.04
C ASP A 27 -2.30 -7.12 8.25
N LEU A 28 -3.27 -6.24 7.99
CA LEU A 28 -3.87 -5.40 9.03
C LEU A 28 -4.85 -6.15 9.93
N ASN A 29 -5.44 -7.27 9.47
CA ASN A 29 -6.33 -8.08 10.28
C ASN A 29 -5.54 -8.89 11.32
N LYS A 30 -4.36 -9.40 10.94
CA LYS A 30 -3.49 -10.15 11.84
C LYS A 30 -2.47 -9.27 12.58
N GLY A 31 -2.22 -8.06 12.08
CA GLY A 31 -1.28 -7.12 12.67
C GLY A 31 0.19 -7.49 12.46
N HIS A 32 0.53 -8.21 11.39
CA HIS A 32 1.91 -8.65 11.12
C HIS A 32 2.40 -8.31 9.71
N MET A 33 3.72 -8.26 9.54
CA MET A 33 4.35 -8.07 8.24
C MET A 33 4.31 -9.37 7.43
N VAL A 34 3.79 -9.33 6.21
CA VAL A 34 3.72 -10.49 5.30
C VAL A 34 4.87 -10.53 4.30
N ALA A 35 5.43 -9.37 3.94
CA ALA A 35 6.54 -9.30 3.01
C ALA A 35 7.37 -8.03 3.20
N ALA A 36 8.65 -8.12 2.83
CA ALA A 36 9.54 -6.97 2.70
C ALA A 36 10.38 -7.12 1.43
N TYR A 37 10.64 -6.00 0.77
CA TYR A 37 11.51 -5.97 -0.40
C TYR A 37 12.41 -4.74 -0.36
N THR A 38 13.72 -4.97 -0.51
CA THR A 38 14.74 -3.92 -0.42
C THR A 38 15.49 -3.82 -1.75
N PRO A 39 15.12 -2.90 -2.65
CA PRO A 39 15.89 -2.66 -3.86
C PRO A 39 17.25 -2.03 -3.55
N LYS A 40 18.19 -2.20 -4.48
CA LYS A 40 19.51 -1.52 -4.43
C LYS A 40 19.39 -0.02 -4.70
N THR A 41 18.40 0.37 -5.48
CA THR A 41 18.14 1.75 -5.90
C THR A 41 17.03 2.38 -5.06
N LYS A 42 17.10 3.68 -4.79
CA LYS A 42 16.09 4.43 -4.04
C LYS A 42 14.72 4.31 -4.70
N ILE A 43 13.69 4.08 -3.89
CA ILE A 43 12.29 4.12 -4.31
C ILE A 43 11.84 5.58 -4.32
N THR A 44 11.25 6.01 -5.42
CA THR A 44 10.71 7.38 -5.59
C THR A 44 9.19 7.40 -5.55
N ALA A 45 8.54 6.28 -5.89
CA ALA A 45 7.10 6.10 -5.80
C ALA A 45 6.77 4.62 -5.60
N CYS A 46 5.68 4.34 -4.89
CA CYS A 46 5.14 2.97 -4.80
C CYS A 46 3.63 2.97 -4.66
N SER A 47 2.98 1.95 -5.22
CA SER A 47 1.55 1.69 -5.08
C SER A 47 1.26 0.21 -4.98
N ILE A 48 0.26 -0.15 -4.19
CA ILE A 48 -0.35 -1.47 -4.14
C ILE A 48 -1.56 -1.48 -5.09
N VAL A 49 -1.74 -2.53 -5.89
CA VAL A 49 -2.78 -2.63 -6.93
C VAL A 49 -3.31 -4.06 -7.05
N GLY A 50 -4.43 -4.23 -7.77
CA GLY A 50 -5.04 -5.54 -8.00
C GLY A 50 -5.49 -6.22 -6.71
N ASN A 51 -6.16 -5.48 -5.82
CA ASN A 51 -6.63 -5.98 -4.51
C ASN A 51 -5.51 -6.61 -3.68
N GLY A 52 -4.36 -5.94 -3.65
CA GLY A 52 -3.21 -6.38 -2.84
C GLY A 52 -2.29 -7.41 -3.50
N GLN A 53 -2.57 -7.85 -4.73
CA GLN A 53 -1.78 -8.89 -5.40
C GLN A 53 -0.48 -8.37 -6.03
N HIS A 54 -0.44 -7.09 -6.40
CA HIS A 54 0.69 -6.51 -7.10
C HIS A 54 1.16 -5.20 -6.46
N ILE A 55 2.45 -4.91 -6.62
CA ILE A 55 3.07 -3.67 -6.19
C ILE A 55 3.85 -3.09 -7.36
N VAL A 56 3.63 -1.81 -7.65
CA VAL A 56 4.32 -1.06 -8.70
C VAL A 56 5.29 -0.09 -8.04
N LEU A 57 6.55 -0.10 -8.48
CA LEU A 57 7.61 0.76 -7.96
C LEU A 57 8.20 1.64 -9.05
N GLY A 58 8.36 2.92 -8.73
CA GLY A 58 9.28 3.83 -9.41
C GLY A 58 10.61 3.84 -8.66
N LEU A 59 11.72 3.67 -9.40
CA LEU A 59 13.07 3.69 -8.84
C LEU A 59 13.86 4.86 -9.42
N GLU A 60 14.70 5.47 -8.60
CA GLU A 60 15.54 6.60 -8.98
C GLU A 60 16.44 6.24 -10.19
N ASN A 61 16.53 7.15 -11.17
CA ASN A 61 17.34 6.98 -12.38
C ASN A 61 16.99 5.76 -13.26
N LEU A 62 15.86 5.09 -13.04
CA LEU A 62 15.35 4.04 -13.92
C LEU A 62 14.15 4.54 -14.72
N LYS A 63 14.14 4.23 -16.02
CA LYS A 63 13.03 4.58 -16.93
C LYS A 63 11.85 3.62 -16.81
N ASN A 64 12.11 2.39 -16.36
CA ASN A 64 11.10 1.34 -16.28
C ASN A 64 10.51 1.29 -14.88
N LEU A 65 9.22 0.96 -14.81
CA LEU A 65 8.57 0.60 -13.56
C LEU A 65 8.89 -0.86 -13.22
N LEU A 66 9.11 -1.12 -11.94
CA LEU A 66 9.26 -2.47 -11.42
C LEU A 66 7.91 -2.97 -10.92
N PHE A 67 7.48 -4.12 -11.45
CA PHE A 67 6.25 -4.79 -11.06
C PHE A 67 6.60 -6.00 -10.20
N LEU A 68 6.07 -6.03 -8.98
CA LEU A 68 6.22 -7.12 -8.05
C LEU A 68 4.88 -7.83 -7.87
N GLU A 69 4.93 -9.14 -7.78
CA GLU A 69 3.77 -9.98 -7.47
C GLU A 69 3.95 -10.54 -6.07
N LEU A 70 2.94 -10.32 -5.22
CA LEU A 70 2.94 -10.83 -3.86
C LEU A 70 2.49 -12.29 -3.89
N ARG A 71 3.37 -13.19 -3.44
CA ARG A 71 3.13 -14.64 -3.44
C ARG A 71 3.39 -15.21 -2.06
N GLY A 72 2.57 -16.17 -1.66
CA GLY A 72 2.76 -16.91 -0.41
C GLY A 72 1.46 -17.56 0.07
N PRO A 73 1.55 -18.52 1.00
CA PRO A 73 0.36 -19.21 1.53
C PRO A 73 -0.58 -18.27 2.29
N GLU A 74 -0.06 -17.16 2.83
CA GLU A 74 -0.85 -16.14 3.53
C GLU A 74 -1.52 -15.14 2.58
N VAL A 75 -1.11 -15.12 1.32
CA VAL A 75 -1.54 -14.16 0.30
C VAL A 75 -2.51 -14.87 -0.60
N LYS A 76 -3.79 -14.81 -0.26
CA LYS A 76 -4.85 -15.35 -1.11
C LYS A 76 -5.29 -14.28 -2.11
N PRO A 77 -5.53 -14.63 -3.39
CA PRO A 77 -6.15 -13.72 -4.32
C PRO A 77 -7.48 -13.26 -3.74
N VAL A 78 -7.57 -11.98 -3.41
CA VAL A 78 -8.80 -11.39 -2.89
C VAL A 78 -9.62 -10.93 -4.09
N THR A 79 -10.68 -11.67 -4.40
CA THR A 79 -11.65 -11.32 -5.45
C THR A 79 -12.70 -10.33 -4.95
N ALA A 80 -12.40 -9.55 -3.90
CA ALA A 80 -13.39 -8.81 -3.12
C ALA A 80 -14.37 -8.03 -4.00
N GLU A 81 -15.66 -8.26 -3.75
CA GLU A 81 -16.77 -7.48 -4.31
C GLU A 81 -17.01 -6.18 -3.54
N GLU A 82 -16.41 -6.02 -2.35
CA GLU A 82 -16.58 -4.86 -1.47
C GLU A 82 -15.23 -4.21 -1.16
N THR A 83 -15.15 -2.90 -1.38
CA THR A 83 -14.00 -2.03 -1.05
C THR A 83 -14.18 -1.41 0.34
N TYR A 84 -13.09 -1.03 0.99
CA TYR A 84 -13.19 -0.28 2.23
C TYR A 84 -13.69 1.15 1.98
N GLY A 85 -14.48 1.68 2.92
CA GLY A 85 -15.04 3.03 2.82
C GLY A 85 -16.43 3.06 2.18
N ASP A 86 -16.99 4.25 2.05
CA ASP A 86 -18.23 4.50 1.31
C ASP A 86 -17.86 5.23 0.02
N ASP A 87 -18.16 4.64 -1.13
CA ASP A 87 -17.87 5.19 -2.46
C ASP A 87 -18.44 6.59 -2.64
N LYS A 88 -19.53 6.94 -1.94
CA LYS A 88 -20.10 8.30 -1.97
C LYS A 88 -19.16 9.34 -1.39
N ASN A 89 -18.14 8.94 -0.65
CA ASN A 89 -17.15 9.83 -0.05
C ASN A 89 -15.87 9.94 -0.89
N GLU A 90 -15.73 9.19 -1.99
CA GLU A 90 -14.56 9.27 -2.84
C GLU A 90 -14.40 10.69 -3.42
N GLY A 91 -13.20 11.24 -3.30
CA GLY A 91 -12.86 12.59 -3.79
C GLY A 91 -13.48 13.75 -3.02
N LYS A 92 -14.30 13.50 -1.99
CA LYS A 92 -14.84 14.56 -1.14
C LYS A 92 -13.78 15.10 -0.18
N ILE A 93 -13.84 16.41 0.06
CA ILE A 93 -13.03 17.11 1.05
C ILE A 93 -13.90 17.33 2.29
N PHE A 94 -13.38 16.97 3.46
CA PHE A 94 -14.06 17.16 4.74
C PHE A 94 -13.24 18.15 5.56
N GLU A 95 -13.90 19.21 6.05
CA GLU A 95 -13.33 20.12 7.03
C GLU A 95 -13.56 19.52 8.42
N LEU A 96 -12.47 19.20 9.13
CA LEU A 96 -12.52 18.67 10.49
C LEU A 96 -12.46 19.84 11.46
N ASN A 97 -13.53 20.07 12.22
CA ASN A 97 -13.53 21.09 13.27
C ASN A 97 -13.12 20.46 14.62
N GLU A 98 -12.55 21.26 15.52
CA GLU A 98 -12.16 20.79 16.85
C GLU A 98 -13.35 20.25 17.66
N SER A 99 -14.56 20.73 17.38
CA SER A 99 -15.81 20.22 17.98
C SER A 99 -16.19 18.82 17.53
N ASP A 100 -15.63 18.33 16.42
CA ASP A 100 -15.91 17.02 15.84
C ASP A 100 -14.92 15.95 16.37
N LEU A 101 -13.91 16.35 17.13
CA LEU A 101 -13.03 15.47 17.87
C LEU A 101 -13.74 15.07 19.18
N CYS A 102 -14.22 13.83 19.25
CA CYS A 102 -14.70 13.21 20.49
C CYS A 102 -13.56 13.01 21.50
#